data_AF-A0A1F8FSB2-F1
#
_entry.id   AF-A0A1F8FSB2-F1
#
_cell.length_a   1.000
_cell.length_b   1.000
_cell.length_c   1.000
_cell.angle_alpha   90.00
_cell.angle_beta   90.00
_cell.angle_gamma   90.00
#
_symmetry.space_group_name_H-M   'P 1'
#
loop_
_entity.id
_entity.type
_entity.pdbx_description
1 polymer ?
#
loop_
_entity_poly.entity_id
_entity_poly.type
_entity_poly.pdbx_seq_one_letter_code
_entity_poly.pdbx_strand_id
1 'polypeptide(L)'
;MKKHQHGGFTLVELLVVVGIIAIIASVVFVTLEPARRFGDARNARRWSETVSILNAIIKYQIDNNGAFPGDIYPAWGTPYMIGSGGAGAVSCGATTTPAGGALSRINLSTSTASHLAQVPVDPGGGTAANTGYYLSRTAVVVIGTCSPENGASIFVAR
;
A
#
# COMPACT_ATOMS: atom_id res chain seq x y z
N MET A 1 34.25 21.93 -56.58
CA MET A 1 33.70 21.39 -55.31
C MET A 1 32.50 22.25 -54.91
N LYS A 2 31.35 21.68 -54.53
CA LYS A 2 30.18 22.47 -54.10
C LYS A 2 30.35 22.87 -52.62
N LYS A 3 30.35 24.16 -52.33
CA LYS A 3 30.56 24.69 -50.97
C LYS A 3 29.22 24.80 -50.25
N HIS A 4 28.92 23.85 -49.37
CA HIS A 4 27.69 23.87 -48.56
C HIS A 4 27.73 25.04 -47.58
N GLN A 5 26.85 26.03 -47.77
CA GLN A 5 26.67 27.10 -46.80
C GLN A 5 25.91 26.55 -45.60
N HIS A 6 26.56 26.57 -44.43
CA HIS A 6 25.95 26.17 -43.17
C HIS A 6 25.32 27.43 -42.56
N GLY A 7 23.98 27.48 -42.55
CA GLY A 7 23.26 28.56 -41.90
C GLY A 7 23.45 28.49 -40.38
N GLY A 8 23.83 29.61 -39.76
CA GLY A 8 23.85 29.75 -38.31
C GLY A 8 22.49 30.20 -37.78
N PHE A 9 22.10 29.73 -36.60
CA PHE A 9 20.92 30.23 -35.88
C PHE A 9 21.06 31.71 -35.54
N THR A 10 19.96 32.45 -35.64
CA THR A 10 19.88 33.82 -35.12
C THR A 10 19.66 33.82 -33.59
N LEU A 11 20.10 34.89 -32.93
CA LEU A 11 19.83 35.10 -31.49
C LEU A 11 18.32 35.19 -31.20
N VAL A 12 17.52 35.66 -32.16
CA VAL A 12 16.06 35.80 -32.02
C VAL A 12 15.38 34.43 -32.04
N GLU A 13 15.76 33.52 -32.96
CA GLU A 13 15.25 32.14 -32.96
C GLU A 13 15.54 31.44 -31.63
N LEU A 14 16.79 31.53 -31.14
CA LEU A 14 17.18 30.86 -29.90
C LEU A 14 16.41 31.43 -28.68
N LEU A 15 16.21 32.75 -28.62
CA LEU A 15 15.41 33.42 -27.60
C LEU A 15 13.94 32.97 -27.62
N VAL A 16 13.32 32.90 -28.81
CA VAL A 16 11.94 32.41 -28.97
C VAL A 16 11.82 30.93 -28.57
N VAL A 17 12.79 30.09 -28.95
CA VAL A 17 12.81 28.67 -28.59
C VAL A 17 12.88 28.46 -27.07
N VAL A 18 13.77 29.15 -26.35
CA VAL A 18 13.82 29.00 -24.87
C VAL A 18 12.57 29.56 -24.18
N GLY A 19 11.96 30.61 -24.73
CA GLY A 19 10.66 31.13 -24.26
C GLY A 19 9.53 30.10 -24.39
N ILE A 20 9.41 29.45 -25.56
CA ILE A 20 8.42 28.39 -25.80
C ILE A 20 8.68 27.18 -24.88
N ILE A 21 9.93 26.76 -24.72
CA ILE A 21 10.30 25.66 -23.82
C ILE A 21 9.91 25.98 -22.37
N ALA A 22 10.15 27.20 -21.88
CA ALA A 22 9.77 27.59 -20.52
C ALA A 22 8.25 27.55 -20.30
N ILE A 23 7.46 28.02 -21.28
CA ILE A 23 5.99 27.96 -21.23
C ILE A 23 5.52 26.50 -21.17
N ILE A 24 5.99 25.64 -22.09
CA ILE A 24 5.60 24.22 -22.12
C ILE A 24 6.03 23.50 -20.84
N ALA A 25 7.24 23.73 -20.34
CA ALA A 25 7.75 23.11 -19.12
C ALA A 25 6.91 23.46 -17.88
N SER A 26 6.49 24.72 -17.73
CA SER A 26 5.64 25.13 -16.60
C SER A 26 4.25 24.47 -16.63
N VAL A 27 3.63 24.35 -17.80
CA VAL A 27 2.34 23.63 -17.95
C VAL A 27 2.53 22.13 -17.64
N VAL A 28 3.54 21.48 -18.21
CA VAL A 28 3.82 20.05 -17.97
C VAL A 28 4.06 19.76 -16.49
N PHE A 29 4.79 20.63 -15.78
CA PHE A 29 5.07 20.45 -14.35
C PHE A 29 3.79 20.50 -13.49
N VAL A 30 2.78 21.27 -13.87
CA VAL A 30 1.46 21.30 -13.19
C VAL A 30 0.62 20.05 -13.52
N THR A 31 0.74 19.48 -14.72
CA THR A 31 0.02 18.24 -15.09
C THR A 31 0.62 16.97 -14.49
N LEU A 32 1.87 17.01 -14.05
CA LEU A 32 2.49 15.94 -13.29
C LEU A 32 2.11 16.07 -11.82
N GLU A 33 1.53 15.01 -11.25
CA GLU A 33 1.22 14.92 -9.83
C GLU A 33 2.13 13.88 -9.14
N PRO A 34 3.43 14.16 -8.89
CA PRO A 34 4.37 13.19 -8.30
C PRO A 34 3.85 12.57 -7.00
N ALA A 35 3.22 13.36 -6.14
CA ALA A 35 2.64 12.90 -4.87
C ALA A 35 1.63 11.76 -5.08
N ARG A 36 0.73 11.89 -6.07
CA ARG A 36 -0.21 10.82 -6.45
C ARG A 36 0.52 9.61 -6.98
N ARG A 37 1.51 9.77 -7.88
CA ARG A 37 2.28 8.64 -8.42
C ARG A 37 3.07 7.86 -7.36
N PHE A 38 3.60 8.53 -6.34
CA PHE A 38 4.22 7.85 -5.20
C PHE A 38 3.19 7.12 -4.32
N GLY A 39 1.99 7.69 -4.15
CA GLY A 39 0.86 7.02 -3.49
C GLY A 39 0.38 5.78 -4.24
N ASP A 40 0.28 5.85 -5.58
CA ASP A 40 -0.08 4.71 -6.44
C ASP A 40 0.94 3.57 -6.29
N ALA A 41 2.24 3.88 -6.26
CA ALA A 41 3.29 2.89 -6.07
C ALA A 41 3.25 2.24 -4.68
N ARG A 42 3.00 3.03 -3.61
CA ARG A 42 2.78 2.49 -2.25
C ARG A 42 1.53 1.63 -2.17
N ASN A 43 0.44 2.03 -2.83
CA ASN A 43 -0.80 1.27 -2.93
C ASN A 43 -0.63 -0.06 -3.67
N ALA A 44 0.11 -0.09 -4.78
CA ALA A 44 0.45 -1.33 -5.50
C ALA A 44 1.27 -2.29 -4.64
N ARG A 45 2.22 -1.77 -3.85
CA ARG A 45 2.96 -2.56 -2.86
C ARG A 45 2.03 -3.10 -1.75
N ARG A 46 1.19 -2.25 -1.15
CA ARG A 46 0.20 -2.64 -0.13
C ARG A 46 -0.66 -3.81 -0.62
N TRP A 47 -1.20 -3.73 -1.83
CA TRP A 47 -1.99 -4.81 -2.43
C TRP A 47 -1.24 -6.15 -2.45
N SER A 48 0.01 -6.17 -2.93
CA SER A 48 0.85 -7.37 -2.97
C SER A 48 1.15 -7.95 -1.58
N GLU A 49 1.43 -7.07 -0.60
CA GLU A 49 1.64 -7.47 0.80
C GLU A 49 0.35 -8.03 1.43
N THR A 50 -0.81 -7.43 1.12
CA THR A 50 -2.13 -7.86 1.62
C THR A 50 -2.50 -9.24 1.05
N VAL A 51 -2.24 -9.47 -0.24
CA VAL A 51 -2.36 -10.79 -0.90
C VAL A 51 -1.40 -11.81 -0.28
N SER A 52 -0.17 -11.41 0.06
CA SER A 52 0.84 -12.30 0.65
C SER A 52 0.43 -12.78 2.05
N ILE A 53 -0.11 -11.87 2.88
CA ILE A 53 -0.68 -12.19 4.20
C ILE A 53 -1.87 -13.16 4.06
N LEU A 54 -2.82 -12.88 3.16
CA LEU A 54 -3.97 -13.76 2.94
C LEU A 54 -3.56 -15.16 2.47
N ASN A 55 -2.61 -15.25 1.54
CA ASN A 55 -2.08 -16.53 1.06
C ASN A 55 -1.37 -17.33 2.16
N ALA A 56 -0.72 -16.68 3.12
CA ALA A 56 -0.09 -17.36 4.26
C ALA A 56 -1.12 -17.97 5.22
N ILE A 57 -2.23 -17.26 5.47
CA ILE A 57 -3.35 -17.77 6.29
C ILE A 57 -4.02 -18.95 5.59
N ILE A 58 -4.27 -18.86 4.28
CA ILE A 58 -4.86 -19.96 3.49
C ILE A 58 -3.94 -21.19 3.47
N LYS A 59 -2.62 -21.02 3.35
CA LYS A 59 -1.66 -22.13 3.48
C LYS A 59 -1.71 -22.78 4.86
N TYR A 60 -1.74 -21.98 5.93
CA TYR A 60 -1.92 -22.52 7.28
C TYR A 60 -3.21 -23.35 7.39
N GLN A 61 -4.32 -22.87 6.84
CA GLN A 61 -5.58 -23.62 6.84
C GLN A 61 -5.48 -24.96 6.08
N ILE A 62 -4.79 -24.98 4.93
CA ILE A 62 -4.57 -26.22 4.17
C ILE A 62 -3.79 -27.24 5.02
N ASP A 63 -2.72 -26.78 5.68
CA ASP A 63 -1.84 -27.64 6.48
C ASP A 63 -2.42 -28.02 7.86
N ASN A 64 -3.46 -27.32 8.33
CA ASN A 64 -4.11 -27.53 9.63
C ASN A 64 -5.62 -27.91 9.50
N ASN A 65 -5.99 -28.69 8.48
CA ASN A 65 -7.34 -29.26 8.30
C ASN A 65 -8.49 -28.22 8.30
N GLY A 66 -8.23 -27.03 7.76
CA GLY A 66 -9.16 -25.90 7.69
C GLY A 66 -9.12 -24.97 8.90
N ALA A 67 -8.43 -25.34 9.98
CA ALA A 67 -8.30 -24.53 11.18
C ALA A 67 -7.51 -23.23 10.90
N PHE A 68 -7.94 -22.14 11.53
CA PHE A 68 -7.22 -20.87 11.48
C PHE A 68 -6.09 -20.85 12.52
N PRO A 69 -5.03 -20.06 12.29
CA PRO A 69 -4.04 -19.70 13.31
C PRO A 69 -4.72 -19.32 14.63
N GLY A 70 -4.21 -19.82 15.76
CA GLY A 70 -4.90 -19.76 17.05
C GLY A 70 -5.34 -18.36 17.50
N ASP A 71 -4.61 -17.32 17.07
CA ASP A 71 -4.91 -15.92 17.39
C ASP A 71 -6.04 -15.30 16.52
N ILE A 72 -6.47 -15.97 15.44
CA ILE A 72 -7.47 -15.48 14.47
C ILE A 72 -8.87 -15.97 14.87
N TYR A 73 -9.43 -15.35 15.92
CA TYR A 73 -10.79 -15.60 16.40
C TYR A 73 -11.85 -15.00 15.45
N PRO A 74 -13.05 -15.59 15.31
CA PRO A 74 -14.15 -15.01 14.55
C PRO A 74 -14.82 -13.87 15.35
N ALA A 75 -14.33 -12.65 15.19
CA ALA A 75 -14.70 -11.49 16.02
C ALA A 75 -15.99 -10.76 15.59
N TRP A 76 -16.93 -11.49 14.98
CA TRP A 76 -18.21 -10.97 14.47
C TRP A 76 -18.07 -9.74 13.55
N GLY A 77 -16.95 -9.64 12.81
CA GLY A 77 -16.64 -8.54 11.90
C GLY A 77 -15.71 -7.46 12.48
N THR A 78 -15.45 -7.46 13.79
CA THR A 78 -14.47 -6.56 14.42
C THR A 78 -13.07 -6.79 13.82
N PRO A 79 -12.40 -5.77 13.26
CA PRO A 79 -11.06 -5.94 12.74
C PRO A 79 -10.00 -5.90 13.85
N TYR A 80 -8.93 -6.68 13.65
CA TYR A 80 -7.69 -6.65 14.42
C TYR A 80 -6.59 -5.95 13.63
N MET A 81 -5.71 -5.18 14.27
CA MET A 81 -4.48 -4.72 13.62
C MET A 81 -3.41 -5.81 13.71
N ILE A 82 -2.78 -6.14 12.59
CA ILE A 82 -1.68 -7.09 12.55
C ILE A 82 -0.41 -6.41 13.11
N GLY A 83 0.27 -7.05 14.07
CA GLY A 83 1.52 -6.56 14.63
C GLY A 83 1.89 -7.19 15.97
N SER A 84 3.17 -7.10 16.34
CA SER A 84 3.74 -7.68 17.56
C SER A 84 3.60 -6.81 18.82
N GLY A 85 2.87 -5.69 18.74
CA GLY A 85 2.67 -4.80 19.89
C GLY A 85 1.78 -5.44 20.95
N GLY A 86 2.05 -5.13 22.23
CA GLY A 86 1.20 -5.57 23.35
C GLY A 86 -0.23 -5.04 23.29
N ALA A 87 -1.10 -5.54 24.16
CA ALA A 87 -2.50 -5.14 24.21
C ALA A 87 -2.67 -3.62 24.38
N GLY A 88 -3.47 -3.00 23.51
CA GLY A 88 -3.73 -1.57 23.52
C GLY A 88 -4.49 -1.16 22.26
N ALA A 89 -5.34 -0.14 22.39
CA ALA A 89 -6.13 0.40 21.29
C ALA A 89 -5.22 0.95 20.18
N VAL A 90 -5.42 0.49 18.94
CA VAL A 90 -4.84 1.13 17.75
C VAL A 90 -5.95 1.57 16.81
N SER A 91 -5.86 2.80 16.31
CA SER A 91 -6.74 3.28 15.23
C SER A 91 -6.25 2.77 13.87
N CYS A 92 -7.21 2.48 13.00
CA CYS A 92 -6.99 2.16 11.60
C CYS A 92 -7.67 3.26 10.76
N GLY A 93 -6.94 3.93 9.88
CA GLY A 93 -7.44 5.11 9.15
C GLY A 93 -8.31 4.80 7.93
N ALA A 94 -8.48 3.52 7.60
CA ALA A 94 -9.21 3.10 6.40
C ALA A 94 -10.72 3.21 6.59
N THR A 95 -11.38 3.98 5.72
CA THR A 95 -12.83 4.25 5.73
C THR A 95 -13.70 2.99 5.64
N THR A 96 -13.12 1.83 5.32
CA THR A 96 -13.80 0.54 5.15
C THR A 96 -13.62 -0.42 6.33
N THR A 97 -12.91 -0.07 7.41
CA THR A 97 -12.94 -0.90 8.63
C THR A 97 -14.30 -0.81 9.32
N PRO A 98 -14.95 -1.94 9.70
CA PRO A 98 -16.24 -1.93 10.40
C PRO A 98 -16.28 -1.23 11.77
N ALA A 99 -15.13 -0.77 12.28
CA ALA A 99 -15.05 0.10 13.43
C ALA A 99 -13.96 1.17 13.22
N GLY A 100 -14.35 2.45 13.21
CA GLY A 100 -13.45 3.59 13.41
C GLY A 100 -13.05 3.72 14.90
N GLY A 101 -12.61 2.61 15.50
CA GLY A 101 -12.44 2.47 16.94
C GLY A 101 -11.16 1.75 17.33
N ALA A 102 -11.04 1.41 18.61
CA ALA A 102 -9.90 0.72 19.18
C ALA A 102 -9.78 -0.71 18.64
N LEU A 103 -8.84 -0.97 17.72
CA LEU A 103 -8.54 -2.32 17.28
C LEU A 103 -7.63 -3.01 18.30
N SER A 104 -7.96 -4.25 18.65
CA SER A 104 -7.03 -5.16 19.32
C SER A 104 -5.94 -5.60 18.34
N ARG A 105 -4.72 -5.85 18.85
CA ARG A 105 -3.61 -6.37 18.04
C ARG A 105 -3.64 -7.88 17.92
N ILE A 106 -3.13 -8.39 16.80
CA ILE A 106 -2.89 -9.81 16.55
C ILE A 106 -1.46 -10.02 16.04
N ASN A 107 -0.65 -10.84 16.72
CA ASN A 107 0.70 -11.14 16.25
C ASN A 107 0.73 -12.37 15.33
N LEU A 108 0.65 -12.12 14.02
CA LEU A 108 0.75 -13.16 13.01
C LEU A 108 2.17 -13.78 12.88
N SER A 109 3.21 -13.14 13.44
CA SER A 109 4.60 -13.58 13.28
C SER A 109 4.93 -14.89 14.01
N THR A 110 4.09 -15.31 14.96
CA THR A 110 4.25 -16.56 15.71
C THR A 110 3.43 -17.70 15.13
N SER A 111 2.28 -17.42 14.53
CA SER A 111 1.28 -18.43 14.18
C SER A 111 1.11 -18.70 12.68
N THR A 112 1.70 -17.89 11.77
CA THR A 112 1.94 -18.31 10.37
C THR A 112 3.40 -18.18 9.93
N ALA A 113 4.35 -18.29 10.88
CA ALA A 113 5.79 -18.17 10.61
C ALA A 113 6.29 -19.13 9.51
N SER A 114 5.69 -20.32 9.42
CA SER A 114 5.93 -21.36 8.41
C SER A 114 5.52 -20.98 6.98
N HIS A 115 4.65 -19.99 6.81
CA HIS A 115 4.06 -19.64 5.51
C HIS A 115 4.30 -18.17 5.10
N LEU A 116 4.88 -17.36 5.99
CA LEU A 116 5.21 -15.95 5.79
C LEU A 116 6.51 -15.61 6.52
N ALA A 117 7.62 -15.50 5.78
CA ALA A 117 8.97 -15.35 6.36
C ALA A 117 9.15 -14.09 7.24
N GLN A 118 8.42 -13.03 6.94
CA GLN A 118 8.25 -11.86 7.80
C GLN A 118 6.88 -11.24 7.51
N VAL A 119 6.17 -10.77 8.54
CA VAL A 119 4.97 -9.97 8.36
C VAL A 119 5.34 -8.64 7.68
N PRO A 120 4.72 -8.27 6.54
CA PRO A 120 4.97 -6.99 5.88
C PRO A 120 4.58 -5.79 6.73
N VAL A 121 5.14 -4.62 6.39
CA VAL A 121 4.97 -3.37 7.16
C VAL A 121 4.73 -2.22 6.18
N ASP A 122 3.65 -1.46 6.41
CA ASP A 122 3.11 -0.47 5.48
C ASP A 122 4.14 0.60 5.09
N PRO A 123 4.38 0.82 3.78
CA PRO A 123 5.41 1.74 3.29
C PRO A 123 5.11 3.22 3.55
N GLY A 124 3.95 3.57 4.11
CA GLY A 124 3.59 4.92 4.56
C GLY A 124 3.96 5.23 6.01
N GLY A 125 4.48 4.27 6.79
CA GLY A 125 4.89 4.50 8.19
C GLY A 125 4.52 3.40 9.19
N GLY A 126 4.33 2.15 8.73
CA GLY A 126 4.12 1.02 9.63
C GLY A 126 5.36 0.71 10.49
N THR A 127 5.16 -0.10 11.53
CA THR A 127 6.20 -0.68 12.39
C THR A 127 5.93 -2.16 12.63
N ALA A 128 6.87 -2.91 13.21
CA ALA A 128 6.58 -4.30 13.61
C ALA A 128 5.43 -4.40 14.62
N ALA A 129 5.28 -3.41 15.51
CA ALA A 129 4.22 -3.36 16.51
C ALA A 129 2.84 -2.96 15.96
N ASN A 130 2.82 -2.11 14.92
CA ASN A 130 1.65 -1.65 14.19
C ASN A 130 1.96 -1.76 12.68
N THR A 131 1.69 -2.90 12.04
CA THR A 131 2.12 -3.10 10.64
C THR A 131 1.44 -2.17 9.65
N GLY A 132 0.32 -1.56 10.02
CA GLY A 132 -0.55 -0.81 9.11
C GLY A 132 -1.49 -1.71 8.29
N TYR A 133 -1.45 -3.03 8.48
CA TYR A 133 -2.42 -3.97 7.93
C TYR A 133 -3.41 -4.44 9.00
N TYR A 134 -4.65 -4.70 8.60
CA TYR A 134 -5.71 -5.23 9.45
C TYR A 134 -6.24 -6.56 8.91
N LEU A 135 -6.82 -7.36 9.82
CA LEU A 135 -7.53 -8.60 9.54
C LEU A 135 -8.93 -8.50 10.14
N SER A 136 -9.97 -8.89 9.40
CA SER A 136 -11.28 -9.19 9.96
C SER A 136 -11.73 -10.59 9.52
N ARG A 137 -12.44 -11.30 10.41
CA ARG A 137 -12.95 -12.65 10.16
C ARG A 137 -14.44 -12.72 10.51
N THR A 138 -15.24 -13.13 9.52
CA THR A 138 -16.64 -13.56 9.69
C THR A 138 -16.76 -15.01 9.22
N ALA A 139 -17.57 -15.28 8.20
CA ALA A 139 -17.48 -16.51 7.40
C ALA A 139 -16.31 -16.48 6.39
N VAL A 140 -15.81 -15.27 6.09
CA VAL A 140 -14.74 -14.96 5.14
C VAL A 140 -13.61 -14.26 5.91
N VAL A 141 -12.35 -14.47 5.52
CA VAL A 141 -11.21 -13.68 6.01
C VAL A 141 -10.93 -12.53 5.07
N VAL A 142 -10.92 -11.31 5.61
CA VAL A 142 -10.60 -10.07 4.92
C VAL A 142 -9.30 -9.52 5.49
N ILE A 143 -8.32 -9.25 4.63
CA ILE A 143 -7.08 -8.54 4.97
C ILE A 143 -7.09 -7.20 4.23
N GLY A 144 -6.67 -6.11 4.86
CA GLY A 144 -6.56 -4.78 4.22
C GLY A 144 -5.48 -3.89 4.82
N THR A 145 -5.26 -2.70 4.25
CA THR A 145 -4.39 -1.64 4.82
C THR A 145 -5.20 -0.56 5.53
N CYS A 146 -4.64 -0.02 6.61
CA CYS A 146 -5.16 1.10 7.37
C CYS A 146 -4.85 2.48 6.76
N SER A 147 -3.98 2.56 5.76
CA SER A 147 -3.50 3.83 5.18
C SER A 147 -3.50 3.82 3.63
N PRO A 148 -4.61 3.48 2.96
CA PRO A 148 -4.68 3.57 1.51
C PRO A 148 -4.62 5.04 1.05
N GLU A 149 -3.78 5.33 0.05
CA GLU A 149 -3.57 6.69 -0.45
C GLU A 149 -4.46 6.99 -1.68
N ASN A 150 -4.52 8.26 -2.08
CA ASN A 150 -5.29 8.75 -3.25
C ASN A 150 -6.80 8.44 -3.22
N GLY A 151 -7.36 8.13 -2.05
CA GLY A 151 -8.77 7.73 -1.90
C GLY A 151 -9.07 6.28 -2.29
N ALA A 152 -8.04 5.45 -2.48
CA ALA A 152 -8.21 4.04 -2.75
C ALA A 152 -8.83 3.28 -1.56
N SER A 153 -9.33 2.08 -1.82
CA SER A 153 -9.66 1.08 -0.79
C SER A 153 -8.99 -0.23 -1.17
N ILE A 154 -8.17 -0.77 -0.28
CA ILE A 154 -7.27 -1.90 -0.55
C ILE A 154 -7.52 -2.98 0.49
N PHE A 155 -8.25 -4.00 0.07
CA PHE A 155 -8.50 -5.22 0.83
C PHE A 155 -8.64 -6.41 -0.12
N VAL A 156 -8.37 -7.61 0.39
CA VAL A 156 -8.62 -8.89 -0.28
C VAL A 156 -9.36 -9.83 0.66
N ALA A 157 -10.20 -10.70 0.10
CA ALA A 157 -11.11 -11.55 0.85
C ALA A 157 -11.15 -12.98 0.27
N ARG A 158 -11.17 -13.99 1.14
CA ARG A 158 -11.31 -15.43 0.82
C ARG A 158 -12.07 -16.19 1.91
#